data_AF-A0A419DSI3-F1
#
_entry.id   AF-A0A419DSI3-F1
#
_cell.length_a   1.000
_cell.length_b   1.000
_cell.length_c   1.000
_cell.angle_alpha   90.00
_cell.angle_beta   90.00
_cell.angle_gamma   90.00
#
_symmetry.space_group_name_H-M   'P 1'
#
loop_
_entity.id
_entity.type
_entity.pdbx_description
1 polymer ?
#
loop_
_entity_poly.entity_id
_entity_poly.type
_entity_poly.pdbx_seq_one_letter_code
_entity_poly.pdbx_strand_id
1 'polypeptide(L)'
;MGPHELIEWIMLSVIVLPIVLLGIKLKSRGRAMMFTLAGLICVAYGVYLIVHPYFVDQKVAYNAKQVELHLEKTYPAERFTLTTVPYWKEGYKHLNPYTIDVVFTNEADATYTYSVEDNGTVELSGFPSTPDDRLDGFKHLEEHK
;
A
#
# COMPACT_ATOMS: atom_id res chain seq x y z
N MET A 1 19.04 1.33 0.60
CA MET A 1 18.31 2.28 -0.26
C MET A 1 17.81 1.49 -1.46
N GLY A 2 16.52 1.20 -1.49
CA GLY A 2 15.95 0.47 -2.62
C GLY A 2 15.88 1.35 -3.88
N PRO A 3 15.77 0.75 -5.07
CA PRO A 3 15.67 1.50 -6.32
C PRO A 3 14.46 2.45 -6.36
N HIS A 4 13.38 2.15 -5.63
CA HIS A 4 12.20 3.00 -5.51
C HIS A 4 12.49 4.32 -4.76
N GLU A 5 13.32 4.29 -3.71
CA GLU A 5 13.75 5.49 -2.96
C GLU A 5 14.57 6.41 -3.86
N LEU A 6 15.47 5.84 -4.68
CA LEU A 6 16.25 6.62 -5.64
C LEU A 6 15.37 7.32 -6.68
N ILE A 7 14.33 6.64 -7.17
CA ILE A 7 13.38 7.21 -8.13
C ILE A 7 12.60 8.37 -7.50
N GLU A 8 12.17 8.25 -6.25
CA GLU A 8 11.48 9.33 -5.52
C GLU A 8 12.35 10.58 -5.38
N TRP A 9 13.63 10.41 -4.98
CA TRP A 9 14.58 11.52 -4.89
C TRP A 9 14.85 12.17 -6.26
N ILE A 10 14.94 11.36 -7.33
CA ILE A 10 15.11 11.87 -8.70
C ILE A 10 13.89 12.68 -9.12
N MET A 11 12.66 12.24 -8.84
CA MET A 11 11.45 13.01 -9.16
C MET A 11 11.40 14.34 -8.41
N LEU A 12 11.67 14.34 -7.10
CA LEU A 12 11.71 15.57 -6.31
C LEU A 12 12.76 16.53 -6.86
N SER A 13 13.94 16.02 -7.20
CA SER A 13 15.02 16.77 -7.82
C SER A 13 14.57 17.41 -9.13
N VAL A 14 13.93 16.66 -10.03
CA VAL A 14 13.41 17.15 -11.32
C VAL A 14 12.38 18.27 -11.15
N ILE A 15 11.61 18.28 -10.06
CA ILE A 15 10.63 19.35 -9.78
C ILE A 15 11.32 20.57 -9.17
N VAL A 16 12.23 20.38 -8.21
CA VAL A 16 12.85 21.47 -7.44
C VAL A 16 13.94 22.20 -8.23
N LEU A 17 14.77 21.48 -9.00
CA LEU A 17 15.86 22.07 -9.80
C LEU A 17 15.40 23.16 -10.77
N PRO A 18 14.36 22.98 -11.62
CA PRO A 18 13.92 24.03 -12.53
C PRO A 18 13.36 25.24 -11.78
N ILE A 19 12.69 25.06 -10.63
CA ILE A 19 12.22 26.18 -9.79
C ILE A 19 13.42 27.00 -9.30
N VAL A 20 14.47 26.33 -8.84
CA VAL A 20 15.72 26.98 -8.41
C VAL A 20 16.42 27.68 -9.58
N LEU A 21 16.56 27.02 -10.73
CA LEU A 21 17.22 27.58 -11.93
C LEU A 21 16.47 28.79 -12.50
N LEU A 22 15.13 28.73 -12.54
CA LEU A 22 14.29 29.86 -12.93
C LEU A 22 14.40 31.00 -11.91
N GLY A 23 14.42 30.68 -10.62
CA GLY A 23 14.60 31.63 -9.53
C GLY A 23 15.90 32.43 -9.63
N ILE A 24 17.00 31.81 -10.06
CA ILE A 24 18.30 32.47 -10.26
C ILE A 24 18.23 33.56 -11.35
N LYS A 25 17.40 33.37 -12.38
CA LYS A 25 17.25 34.34 -13.49
C LYS A 25 16.31 35.51 -13.17
N LEU A 26 15.57 35.47 -12.06
CA LEU A 26 14.59 36.49 -11.68
C LEU A 26 15.23 37.61 -10.82
N LYS A 27 14.67 38.83 -10.93
CA LYS A 27 15.05 40.00 -10.11
C LYS A 27 14.76 39.74 -8.62
N SER A 28 15.44 40.45 -7.71
CA SER A 28 15.52 40.11 -6.26
C SER A 28 14.20 39.74 -5.57
N ARG A 29 13.09 40.43 -5.90
CA ARG A 29 11.74 40.12 -5.35
C ARG A 29 11.18 38.78 -5.85
N GLY A 30 11.29 38.47 -7.14
CA GLY A 30 10.81 37.20 -7.70
C GLY A 30 11.70 36.02 -7.30
N ARG A 31 13.00 36.27 -7.13
CA ARG A 31 13.96 35.26 -6.64
C ARG A 31 13.62 34.78 -5.23
N ALA A 32 13.32 35.70 -4.31
CA ALA A 32 12.92 35.35 -2.95
C ALA A 32 11.64 34.50 -2.95
N MET A 33 10.65 34.86 -3.76
CA MET A 33 9.38 34.12 -3.85
C MET A 33 9.57 32.69 -4.40
N MET A 34 10.40 32.50 -5.42
CA MET A 34 10.72 31.17 -5.97
C MET A 34 11.46 30.29 -4.98
N PHE A 35 12.41 30.85 -4.22
CA PHE A 35 13.12 30.09 -3.18
C PHE A 35 12.23 29.74 -1.99
N THR A 36 11.37 30.66 -1.56
CA THR A 36 10.37 30.35 -0.52
C THR A 36 9.44 29.23 -0.97
N LEU A 37 8.99 29.26 -2.23
CA LEU A 37 8.16 28.19 -2.79
C LEU A 37 8.89 26.85 -2.83
N ALA A 38 10.13 26.82 -3.31
CA ALA A 38 10.95 25.61 -3.32
C ALA A 38 11.16 25.04 -1.90
N GLY A 39 11.46 25.92 -0.93
CA GLY A 39 11.58 25.53 0.47
C GLY A 39 10.29 24.94 1.04
N LEU A 40 9.14 25.54 0.71
CA LEU A 40 7.84 25.07 1.16
C LEU A 40 7.50 23.68 0.56
N ILE A 41 7.84 23.44 -0.70
CA ILE A 41 7.71 22.11 -1.34
C ILE A 41 8.57 21.08 -0.62
N CYS A 42 9.84 21.40 -0.32
CA CYS A 42 10.73 20.49 0.40
C CYS A 42 10.20 20.15 1.81
N VAL A 43 9.68 21.15 2.53
CA VAL A 43 9.08 20.95 3.86
C VAL A 43 7.82 20.08 3.76
N ALA A 44 6.92 20.39 2.82
CA ALA A 44 5.71 19.60 2.61
C ALA A 44 6.02 18.14 2.26
N TYR A 45 7.02 17.92 1.41
CA TYR A 45 7.49 16.57 1.07
C TYR A 45 8.12 15.85 2.27
N GLY A 46 8.92 16.55 3.08
CA GLY A 46 9.46 16.00 4.33
C GLY A 46 8.36 15.57 5.30
N VAL A 47 7.31 16.38 5.46
CA VAL A 47 6.13 16.01 6.25
C VAL A 47 5.44 14.79 5.66
N TYR A 48 5.23 14.76 4.35
CA TYR A 48 4.62 13.61 3.66
C TYR A 48 5.39 12.31 3.93
N LEU A 49 6.73 12.32 3.83
CA LEU A 49 7.55 11.13 4.10
C LEU A 49 7.40 10.60 5.53
N ILE A 50 7.19 11.48 6.51
CA ILE A 50 6.99 11.09 7.91
C ILE A 50 5.57 10.59 8.14
N VAL A 51 4.57 11.23 7.52
CA VAL A 51 3.15 10.99 7.81
C VAL A 51 2.57 9.85 6.99
N HIS A 52 2.99 9.69 5.75
CA HIS A 52 2.56 8.61 4.85
C HIS A 52 2.65 7.20 5.47
N PRO A 53 3.76 6.79 6.14
CA PRO A 53 3.83 5.45 6.69
C PRO A 53 2.75 5.16 7.73
N TYR A 54 2.43 6.13 8.59
CA TYR A 54 1.38 5.99 9.58
C TYR A 54 -0.01 5.85 8.95
N PHE A 55 -0.28 6.53 7.84
CA PHE A 55 -1.55 6.39 7.12
C PHE A 55 -1.68 5.01 6.48
N VAL A 56 -0.62 4.50 5.86
CA VAL A 56 -0.61 3.15 5.28
C VAL A 56 -0.86 2.12 6.37
N ASP A 57 -0.11 2.16 7.48
CA ASP A 57 -0.27 1.20 8.59
C ASP A 57 -1.68 1.21 9.18
N GLN A 58 -2.29 2.40 9.34
CA GLN A 58 -3.67 2.51 9.82
C GLN A 58 -4.68 1.93 8.83
N LYS A 59 -4.53 2.19 7.53
CA LYS A 59 -5.43 1.63 6.51
C LYS A 59 -5.27 0.11 6.43
N VAL A 60 -4.06 -0.42 6.52
CA VAL A 60 -3.81 -1.87 6.55
C VAL A 60 -4.46 -2.52 7.78
N ALA A 61 -4.30 -1.93 8.97
CA ALA A 61 -4.94 -2.43 10.18
C ALA A 61 -6.48 -2.38 10.11
N TYR A 62 -7.02 -1.31 9.53
CA TYR A 62 -8.45 -1.18 9.29
C TYR A 62 -8.96 -2.26 8.33
N ASN A 63 -8.28 -2.46 7.20
CA ASN A 63 -8.62 -3.47 6.21
C ASN A 63 -8.56 -4.88 6.80
N ALA A 64 -7.49 -5.22 7.53
CA ALA A 64 -7.34 -6.51 8.20
C ALA A 64 -8.53 -6.80 9.12
N LYS A 65 -8.97 -5.80 9.89
CA LYS A 65 -10.14 -5.93 10.77
C LYS A 65 -11.45 -6.11 10.02
N GLN A 66 -11.65 -5.44 8.88
CA GLN A 66 -12.85 -5.64 8.06
C GLN A 66 -12.89 -7.05 7.48
N VAL A 67 -11.74 -7.56 6.99
CA VAL A 67 -11.62 -8.93 6.49
C VAL A 67 -11.90 -9.93 7.59
N GLU A 68 -11.32 -9.73 8.78
CA GLU A 68 -11.60 -10.56 9.97
C GLU A 68 -13.09 -10.64 10.27
N LEU A 69 -13.77 -9.50 10.38
CA LEU A 69 -15.21 -9.43 10.66
C LEU A 69 -16.06 -10.08 9.57
N HIS A 70 -15.66 -9.94 8.30
CA HIS A 70 -16.34 -10.59 7.17
C HIS A 70 -16.21 -12.11 7.26
N LEU A 71 -15.01 -12.62 7.52
CA LEU A 71 -14.74 -14.05 7.62
C LEU A 71 -15.40 -14.69 8.83
N GLU A 72 -15.41 -14.02 10.01
CA GLU A 72 -16.14 -14.51 11.18
C GLU A 72 -17.64 -14.63 10.92
N LYS A 73 -18.20 -13.72 10.11
CA LYS A 73 -19.62 -13.72 9.77
C LYS A 73 -19.96 -14.77 8.71
N THR A 74 -19.12 -14.92 7.70
CA THR A 74 -19.34 -15.84 6.57
C THR A 74 -18.99 -17.28 6.94
N TYR A 75 -17.92 -17.49 7.72
CA TYR A 75 -17.37 -18.79 8.09
C TYR A 75 -17.18 -18.93 9.62
N PRO A 76 -18.25 -18.84 10.43
CA PRO A 76 -18.16 -18.75 11.90
C PRO A 76 -17.58 -19.99 12.60
N ALA A 77 -17.55 -21.14 11.92
CA ALA A 77 -17.00 -22.39 12.45
C ALA A 77 -15.56 -22.64 12.01
N GLU A 78 -15.01 -21.81 11.13
CA GLU A 78 -13.69 -22.00 10.54
C GLU A 78 -12.64 -21.16 11.25
N ARG A 79 -11.42 -21.69 11.29
CA ARG A 79 -10.27 -20.98 11.83
C ARG A 79 -9.38 -20.54 10.69
N PHE A 80 -9.02 -19.27 10.68
CA PHE A 80 -8.17 -18.68 9.64
C PHE A 80 -7.04 -17.88 10.27
N THR A 81 -5.96 -17.69 9.51
CA THR A 81 -4.85 -16.82 9.86
C THR A 81 -4.75 -15.69 8.84
N LEU A 82 -4.75 -14.46 9.32
CA LEU A 82 -4.59 -13.25 8.52
C LEU A 82 -3.10 -12.89 8.47
N THR A 83 -2.57 -12.65 7.28
CA THR A 83 -1.22 -12.17 7.05
C THR A 83 -1.29 -10.88 6.26
N THR A 84 -0.68 -9.82 6.78
CA THR A 84 -0.57 -8.55 6.07
C THR A 84 0.78 -8.44 5.37
N VAL A 85 0.83 -7.73 4.25
CA VAL A 85 2.08 -7.49 3.53
C VAL A 85 3.00 -6.60 4.38
N PRO A 86 4.22 -7.05 4.74
CA PRO A 86 5.16 -6.23 5.50
C PRO A 86 5.83 -5.19 4.59
N TYR A 87 5.06 -4.21 4.12
CA TYR A 87 5.43 -3.24 3.08
C TYR A 87 6.76 -2.51 3.34
N TRP A 88 7.09 -2.23 4.60
CA TRP A 88 8.32 -1.54 4.99
C TRP A 88 9.58 -2.41 4.92
N LYS A 89 9.42 -3.73 4.81
CA LYS A 89 10.54 -4.68 4.73
C LYS A 89 11.11 -4.68 3.32
N GLU A 90 12.44 -4.80 3.21
CA GLU A 90 13.09 -4.95 1.92
C GLU A 90 12.53 -6.15 1.16
N GLY A 91 12.28 -5.95 -0.14
CA GLY A 91 11.65 -6.95 -1.00
C GLY A 91 10.13 -6.86 -1.08
N TYR A 92 9.42 -6.14 -0.20
CA TYR A 92 7.94 -6.11 -0.20
C TYR A 92 7.32 -4.83 -0.79
N LYS A 93 8.12 -3.80 -1.04
CA LYS A 93 7.64 -2.50 -1.55
C LYS A 93 6.98 -2.53 -2.93
N HIS A 94 7.18 -3.62 -3.68
CA HIS A 94 6.53 -3.82 -4.98
C HIS A 94 5.13 -4.43 -4.85
N LEU A 95 4.77 -4.92 -3.66
CA LEU A 95 3.47 -5.53 -3.38
C LEU A 95 2.49 -4.47 -2.88
N ASN A 96 1.20 -4.70 -3.10
CA ASN A 96 0.15 -3.83 -2.62
C ASN A 96 0.06 -3.97 -1.08
N PRO A 97 0.29 -2.91 -0.27
CA PRO A 97 0.18 -3.01 1.18
C PRO A 97 -1.25 -3.28 1.65
N TYR A 98 -2.25 -2.96 0.84
CA TYR A 98 -3.67 -2.99 1.24
C TYR A 98 -4.37 -4.33 1.04
N THR A 99 -3.64 -5.34 0.56
CA THR A 99 -4.14 -6.71 0.44
C THR A 99 -3.85 -7.50 1.71
N ILE A 100 -4.76 -8.42 2.04
CA ILE A 100 -4.72 -9.27 3.23
C ILE A 100 -4.75 -10.72 2.79
N ASP A 101 -3.68 -11.45 3.06
CA ASP A 101 -3.63 -12.88 2.75
C ASP A 101 -4.27 -13.68 3.89
N VAL A 102 -5.09 -14.66 3.52
CA VAL A 102 -5.88 -15.47 4.44
C VAL A 102 -5.64 -16.93 4.16
N VAL A 103 -5.26 -17.67 5.19
CA VAL A 103 -5.10 -19.13 5.12
C VAL A 103 -6.09 -19.77 6.08
N PHE A 104 -6.98 -20.60 5.56
CA PHE A 104 -7.91 -21.38 6.37
C PHE A 104 -7.21 -22.63 6.92
N THR A 105 -7.49 -22.98 8.18
CA THR A 105 -6.87 -24.16 8.82
C THR A 105 -7.26 -25.47 8.11
N ASN A 106 -8.45 -25.49 7.51
CA ASN A 106 -8.93 -26.63 6.74
C ASN A 106 -8.29 -26.73 5.34
N GLU A 107 -7.70 -25.64 4.85
CA GLU A 107 -7.06 -25.52 3.54
C GLU A 107 -5.70 -24.81 3.71
N ALA A 108 -4.82 -25.39 4.53
CA ALA A 108 -3.55 -24.77 4.90
C ALA A 108 -2.60 -24.52 3.72
N ASP A 109 -2.81 -25.22 2.60
CA ASP A 109 -2.04 -25.08 1.37
C ASP A 109 -2.59 -23.98 0.44
N ALA A 110 -3.74 -23.37 0.78
CA ALA A 110 -4.42 -22.36 -0.02
C ALA A 110 -4.30 -20.98 0.64
N THR A 111 -3.78 -19.99 -0.10
CA THR A 111 -3.73 -18.60 0.35
C THR A 111 -4.70 -17.74 -0.46
N TYR A 112 -5.70 -17.17 0.21
CA TYR A 112 -6.73 -16.31 -0.38
C TYR A 112 -6.40 -14.84 -0.15
N THR A 113 -6.41 -14.01 -1.20
CA THR A 113 -6.05 -12.59 -1.08
C THR A 113 -7.27 -11.68 -1.02
N TYR A 114 -7.55 -11.23 0.20
CA TYR A 114 -8.35 -10.09 0.68
C TYR A 114 -8.03 -8.72 0.07
N SER A 115 -9.00 -7.96 -0.46
CA SER A 115 -8.92 -6.50 -0.53
C SER A 115 -10.19 -5.85 0.06
N VAL A 116 -10.08 -4.59 0.47
CA VAL A 116 -11.20 -3.83 1.04
C VAL A 116 -11.38 -2.55 0.24
N GLU A 117 -12.56 -2.39 -0.33
CA GLU A 117 -12.96 -1.18 -1.05
C GLU A 117 -13.11 0.03 -0.11
N ASP A 118 -13.13 1.24 -0.69
CA ASP A 118 -13.29 2.47 0.09
C ASP A 118 -14.66 2.58 0.79
N ASN A 119 -15.68 1.87 0.30
CA ASN A 119 -16.99 1.76 0.94
C ASN A 119 -16.99 0.75 2.12
N GLY A 120 -15.88 0.04 2.38
CA GLY A 120 -15.75 -0.98 3.42
C GLY A 120 -16.15 -2.40 2.98
N THR A 121 -16.50 -2.61 1.72
CA THR A 121 -16.81 -3.93 1.17
C THR A 121 -15.54 -4.76 1.06
N VAL A 122 -15.60 -6.00 1.52
CA VAL A 122 -14.50 -6.96 1.44
C VAL A 122 -14.69 -7.78 0.17
N GLU A 123 -13.66 -7.84 -0.67
CA GLU A 123 -13.68 -8.61 -1.92
C GLU A 123 -12.45 -9.49 -2.04
N LEU A 124 -12.65 -10.71 -2.53
CA LEU A 124 -11.56 -11.59 -2.92
C LEU A 124 -10.90 -11.02 -4.19
N SER A 125 -9.65 -10.59 -4.05
CA SER A 125 -8.89 -9.91 -5.12
C SER A 125 -7.94 -10.82 -5.89
N GLY A 126 -7.73 -12.05 -5.42
CA GLY A 126 -6.80 -13.01 -6.02
C GLY A 126 -7.28 -14.46 -5.90
N PHE A 127 -6.82 -15.30 -6.83
CA PHE A 127 -7.10 -16.74 -6.79
C PHE A 127 -6.24 -17.43 -5.72
N PRO A 128 -6.76 -18.46 -5.05
CA PRO A 128 -5.99 -19.25 -4.12
C PRO A 128 -4.79 -19.88 -4.84
N SER A 129 -3.59 -19.49 -4.42
CA SER A 129 -2.36 -20.09 -4.94
C SER A 129 -2.06 -21.33 -4.09
N THR A 130 -1.88 -22.49 -4.74
CA THR A 130 -1.31 -23.70 -4.11
C THR A 130 0.02 -24.04 -4.76
N PRO A 131 0.93 -24.73 -4.07
CA PRO A 131 2.18 -25.21 -4.67
C PRO A 131 1.99 -26.22 -5.83
N ASP A 132 0.80 -26.81 -6.01
CA ASP A 132 0.54 -27.92 -6.95
C ASP A 132 -0.48 -27.58 -8.06
N ASP A 133 -0.87 -26.31 -8.25
CA ASP A 133 -1.78 -25.82 -9.32
C ASP A 133 -3.11 -26.59 -9.48
N ARG A 134 -3.52 -27.37 -8.46
CA ARG A 134 -4.76 -28.13 -8.46
C ARG A 134 -5.91 -27.22 -8.06
N LEU A 135 -6.67 -26.78 -9.07
CA LEU A 135 -7.85 -25.93 -8.93
C LEU A 135 -9.11 -26.68 -8.44
N ASP A 136 -9.06 -28.02 -8.38
CA ASP A 136 -10.19 -28.86 -7.97
C ASP A 136 -10.25 -28.95 -6.43
N GLY A 137 -11.06 -28.09 -5.79
CA GLY A 137 -11.48 -28.32 -4.39
C GLY A 137 -11.50 -27.13 -3.45
N PHE A 138 -11.23 -25.90 -3.92
CA PHE A 138 -11.29 -24.71 -3.07
C PHE A 138 -12.72 -24.38 -2.66
N LYS A 139 -13.03 -24.52 -1.36
CA LYS A 139 -14.38 -24.27 -0.83
C LYS A 139 -14.68 -22.81 -0.55
N HIS A 140 -13.65 -21.95 -0.54
CA HIS A 140 -13.75 -20.54 -0.14
C HIS A 140 -13.53 -19.56 -1.30
N LEU A 141 -13.63 -20.04 -2.55
CA LEU A 141 -13.73 -19.17 -3.71
C LEU A 141 -15.07 -18.44 -3.69
N GLU A 142 -15.07 -17.20 -3.21
CA GLU A 142 -16.20 -16.29 -3.36
C GLU A 142 -16.26 -15.85 -4.83
N GLU A 143 -17.38 -16.12 -5.52
CA GLU A 143 -17.58 -15.60 -6.89
C GLU A 143 -17.60 -14.07 -6.84
N HIS A 144 -16.76 -13.43 -7.66
CA HIS A 144 -16.81 -11.98 -7.92
C HIS A 144 -18.26 -11.61 -8.28
N LYS A 145 -18.87 -10.74 -7.47
CA LYS A 145 -20.26 -10.31 -7.66
C LYS A 145 -20.36 -9.01 -8.44
#